data_AF-A0A4Z2E804-F1
#
_entry.id   AF-A0A4Z2E804-F1
#
_cell.length_a   1.000
_cell.length_b   1.000
_cell.length_c   1.000
_cell.angle_alpha   90.00
_cell.angle_beta   90.00
_cell.angle_gamma   90.00
#
_symmetry.space_group_name_H-M   'P 1'
#
loop_
_entity.id
_entity.type
_entity.pdbx_description
1 polymer ?
#
loop_
_entity_poly.entity_id
_entity_poly.type
_entity_poly.pdbx_seq_one_letter_code
_entity_poly.pdbx_strand_id
1 'polypeptide(L)'
;MPVAYLEPHQNEYNAFSVYTTKTPRERASERFSLRFAFLEVQELCPDIPELDALLKEIGDLAESGARYTEMPHVIEITLPMLCNYLPRWWERGLENFPEMEGQICTDVTSEHLNQLLGSIMKIVVNNLGIDEASWMKRLAVFSQPIVSRAKPEMLKSHFIPTMEKLKKRTSKVVAEEDHLRMEGKSEGDEEDGTIRDEFAVLCRDLYALYPLLIRYVDNNRYNNLQAAENMEKLWNFKLVISRPGEKNNPQSFGKVMEMLLYSCVHYR
;
A
#
# COMPACT_ATOMS: atom_id res chain seq x y z
N MET A 1 8.64 15.63 -1.62
CA MET A 1 10.11 15.59 -1.73
C MET A 1 10.47 15.44 -3.22
N PRO A 2 11.58 16.04 -3.69
CA PRO A 2 12.14 15.67 -4.98
C PRO A 2 12.61 14.21 -4.89
N VAL A 3 12.18 13.38 -5.85
CA VAL A 3 12.59 11.98 -5.95
C VAL A 3 13.58 11.89 -7.12
N ALA A 4 14.67 11.14 -6.94
CA ALA A 4 15.62 10.88 -8.01
C ALA A 4 14.89 10.25 -9.21
N TYR A 5 15.32 10.59 -10.42
CA TYR A 5 14.76 10.02 -11.64
C TYR A 5 15.33 8.61 -11.84
N LEU A 6 14.46 7.61 -12.05
CA LEU A 6 14.81 6.18 -12.00
C LEU A 6 14.85 5.52 -13.39
N GLU A 7 14.69 6.30 -14.45
CA GLU A 7 14.59 5.83 -15.84
C GLU A 7 15.66 6.51 -16.72
N PRO A 8 16.96 6.29 -16.43
CA PRO A 8 18.05 7.04 -17.05
C PRO A 8 18.06 6.96 -18.59
N HIS A 9 17.52 5.87 -19.17
CA HIS A 9 17.38 5.68 -20.62
C HIS A 9 16.43 6.67 -21.29
N GLN A 10 15.43 7.20 -20.58
CA GLN A 10 14.46 8.17 -21.11
C GLN A 10 14.81 9.63 -20.76
N ASN A 11 15.98 9.88 -20.16
CA ASN A 11 16.39 11.21 -19.71
C ASN A 11 16.55 12.22 -20.87
N GLU A 12 16.76 11.76 -22.10
CA GLU A 12 16.84 12.64 -23.29
C GLU A 12 15.57 13.47 -23.48
N TYR A 13 14.42 12.92 -23.09
CA TYR A 13 13.10 13.56 -23.22
C TYR A 13 12.66 14.28 -21.93
N ASN A 14 13.45 14.21 -20.86
CA ASN A 14 13.10 14.81 -19.57
C ASN A 14 13.36 16.32 -19.59
N ALA A 15 12.32 17.13 -19.80
CA ALA A 15 12.40 18.59 -19.83
C ALA A 15 12.94 19.23 -18.52
N PHE A 16 12.89 18.51 -17.40
CA PHE A 16 13.39 18.95 -16.09
C PHE A 16 14.84 18.53 -15.82
N SER A 17 15.49 17.88 -16.79
CA SER A 17 16.90 17.57 -16.72
C SER A 17 17.75 18.83 -16.81
N VAL A 18 18.90 18.84 -16.14
CA VAL A 18 19.93 19.89 -16.32
C VAL A 18 20.39 19.93 -17.80
N TYR A 19 20.24 18.82 -18.52
CA TYR A 19 20.56 18.71 -19.94
C TYR A 19 19.61 19.51 -20.85
N THR A 20 18.30 19.45 -20.59
CA THR A 20 17.26 20.08 -21.43
C THR A 20 17.06 21.56 -21.13
N THR A 21 17.48 22.03 -19.95
CA THR A 21 17.42 23.44 -19.54
C THR A 21 18.54 24.30 -20.14
N LYS A 22 19.57 23.69 -20.78
CA LYS A 22 20.67 24.39 -21.47
C LYS A 22 20.31 24.85 -22.89
N THR A 23 20.95 25.93 -23.34
CA THR A 23 20.63 26.57 -24.63
C THR A 23 21.03 25.68 -25.83
N PRO A 24 20.36 25.81 -27.00
CA PRO A 24 20.69 25.02 -28.20
C PRO A 24 22.16 25.11 -28.64
N ARG A 25 22.83 26.23 -28.32
CA ARG A 25 24.23 26.51 -28.68
C ARG A 25 25.21 25.70 -27.83
N GLU A 26 24.97 25.61 -26.53
CA GLU A 26 25.73 24.77 -25.60
C GLU A 26 25.47 23.28 -25.88
N ARG A 27 24.22 22.92 -26.20
CA ARG A 27 23.82 21.56 -26.61
C ARG A 27 24.51 21.08 -27.89
N ALA A 28 24.90 21.97 -28.81
CA ALA A 28 25.60 21.61 -30.06
C ALA A 28 27.11 21.44 -29.86
N SER A 29 27.73 22.30 -29.04
CA SER A 29 29.15 22.23 -28.69
C SER A 29 29.46 21.03 -27.79
N GLU A 30 28.55 20.71 -26.85
CA GLU A 30 28.67 19.55 -25.98
C GLU A 30 27.94 18.32 -26.55
N ARG A 31 27.30 18.36 -27.73
CA ARG A 31 26.58 17.20 -28.31
C ARG A 31 27.46 15.96 -28.45
N PHE A 32 28.74 16.16 -28.77
CA PHE A 32 29.72 15.08 -28.85
C PHE A 32 30.15 14.63 -27.44
N SER A 33 30.31 15.55 -26.49
CA SER A 33 30.71 15.26 -25.10
C SER A 33 29.58 14.70 -24.22
N LEU A 34 28.33 15.02 -24.51
CA LEU A 34 27.14 14.64 -23.74
C LEU A 34 26.43 13.41 -24.29
N ARG A 35 26.69 13.02 -25.54
CA ARG A 35 26.37 11.68 -26.03
C ARG A 35 27.27 10.62 -25.39
N PHE A 36 28.49 11.01 -25.01
CA PHE A 36 29.29 10.28 -24.02
C PHE A 36 28.69 10.38 -22.62
N ALA A 37 28.24 11.57 -22.17
CA ALA A 37 27.56 11.67 -20.86
C ALA A 37 26.24 10.89 -20.74
N PHE A 38 25.56 10.58 -21.86
CA PHE A 38 24.38 9.70 -21.91
C PHE A 38 24.74 8.24 -21.62
N LEU A 39 25.93 7.80 -22.05
CA LEU A 39 26.56 6.58 -21.57
C LEU A 39 27.01 6.73 -20.10
N GLU A 40 27.41 7.94 -19.68
CA GLU A 40 27.87 8.18 -18.30
C GLU A 40 26.80 8.50 -17.25
N VAL A 41 25.50 8.75 -17.51
CA VAL A 41 24.56 8.97 -16.37
C VAL A 41 24.51 7.72 -15.48
N GLN A 42 24.62 6.54 -16.09
CA GLN A 42 24.76 5.26 -15.42
C GLN A 42 26.17 5.06 -14.83
N GLU A 43 27.23 5.67 -15.40
CA GLU A 43 28.60 5.64 -14.84
C GLU A 43 28.89 6.71 -13.76
N LEU A 44 28.14 7.81 -13.75
CA LEU A 44 28.22 8.95 -12.81
C LEU A 44 27.46 8.66 -11.52
N CYS A 45 26.39 7.86 -11.62
CA CYS A 45 25.57 7.41 -10.51
C CYS A 45 25.30 5.89 -10.59
N PRO A 46 26.35 5.03 -10.56
CA PRO A 46 26.18 3.57 -10.62
C PRO A 46 25.40 3.03 -9.42
N ASP A 47 25.31 3.81 -8.34
CA ASP A 47 24.61 3.46 -7.11
C ASP A 47 23.10 3.75 -7.17
N ILE A 48 22.59 4.39 -8.23
CA ILE A 48 21.13 4.63 -8.37
C ILE A 48 20.50 3.43 -9.07
N PRO A 49 19.66 2.65 -8.38
CA PRO A 49 19.01 1.49 -8.97
C PRO A 49 17.91 1.88 -9.96
N GLU A 50 17.72 1.04 -10.97
CA GLU A 50 16.65 1.19 -11.96
C GLU A 50 15.27 0.90 -11.37
N LEU A 51 14.23 1.50 -11.96
CA LEU A 51 12.84 1.33 -11.51
C LEU A 51 12.42 -0.15 -11.42
N ASP A 52 12.73 -0.95 -12.45
CA ASP A 52 12.35 -2.36 -12.52
C ASP A 52 13.05 -3.20 -11.44
N ALA A 53 14.32 -2.88 -11.14
CA ALA A 53 15.06 -3.55 -10.09
C ALA A 53 14.42 -3.30 -8.71
N LEU A 54 13.98 -2.07 -8.45
CA LEU A 54 13.30 -1.72 -7.19
C LEU A 54 11.90 -2.32 -7.07
N LEU A 55 11.14 -2.34 -8.16
CA LEU A 55 9.83 -3.02 -8.20
C LEU A 55 9.99 -4.53 -7.94
N LYS A 56 11.02 -5.13 -8.53
CA LYS A 56 11.35 -6.54 -8.32
C LYS A 56 11.76 -6.81 -6.86
N GLU A 57 12.58 -5.96 -6.25
CA GLU A 57 12.99 -6.12 -4.84
C GLU A 57 11.78 -6.14 -3.89
N ILE A 58 10.80 -5.25 -4.10
CA ILE A 58 9.55 -5.26 -3.32
C ILE A 58 8.71 -6.51 -3.64
N GLY A 59 8.67 -6.94 -4.91
CA GLY A 59 7.99 -8.18 -5.32
C GLY A 59 8.59 -9.42 -4.66
N ASP A 60 9.91 -9.55 -4.66
CA ASP A 60 10.64 -10.66 -4.06
C ASP A 60 10.41 -10.70 -2.53
N LEU A 61 10.37 -9.54 -1.87
CA LEU A 61 9.98 -9.43 -0.46
C LEU A 61 8.53 -9.92 -0.23
N ALA A 62 7.61 -9.53 -1.10
CA ALA A 62 6.20 -9.92 -1.00
C ALA A 62 5.98 -11.44 -1.21
N GLU A 63 6.74 -12.07 -2.11
CA GLU A 63 6.64 -13.51 -2.40
C GLU A 63 7.41 -14.36 -1.38
N SER A 64 8.59 -13.93 -0.96
CA SER A 64 9.42 -14.67 0.01
C SER A 64 8.82 -14.67 1.43
N GLY A 65 8.02 -13.65 1.77
CA GLY A 65 7.54 -13.46 3.13
C GLY A 65 8.67 -13.19 4.13
N ALA A 66 9.81 -12.67 3.66
CA ALA A 66 10.96 -12.36 4.50
C ALA A 66 10.56 -11.39 5.64
N ARG A 67 11.24 -11.52 6.77
CA ARG A 67 10.91 -10.71 7.95
C ARG A 67 11.38 -9.28 7.74
N TYR A 68 10.66 -8.33 8.32
CA TYR A 68 11.04 -6.91 8.30
C TYR A 68 12.50 -6.66 8.71
N THR A 69 12.99 -7.40 9.71
CA THR A 69 14.37 -7.29 10.22
C THR A 69 15.43 -7.65 9.18
N GLU A 70 15.08 -8.43 8.16
CA GLU A 70 16.01 -8.90 7.14
C GLU A 70 16.18 -7.86 6.03
N MET A 71 15.15 -7.06 5.74
CA MET A 71 15.16 -6.04 4.68
C MET A 71 14.41 -4.74 5.07
N PRO A 72 14.84 -4.02 6.12
CA PRO A 72 14.13 -2.82 6.57
C PRO A 72 14.20 -1.67 5.54
N HIS A 73 15.29 -1.58 4.78
CA HIS A 73 15.46 -0.52 3.76
C HIS A 73 14.40 -0.58 2.66
N VAL A 74 13.95 -1.78 2.27
CA VAL A 74 12.91 -1.95 1.26
C VAL A 74 11.58 -1.35 1.73
N ILE A 75 11.21 -1.58 2.98
CA ILE A 75 9.93 -1.13 3.55
C ILE A 75 9.98 0.35 3.93
N GLU A 76 11.11 0.83 4.47
CA GLU A 76 11.21 2.17 5.01
C GLU A 76 11.68 3.23 3.99
N ILE A 77 12.37 2.81 2.93
CA ILE A 77 12.97 3.72 1.94
C ILE A 77 12.41 3.43 0.54
N THR A 78 12.59 2.21 0.02
CA THR A 78 12.24 1.88 -1.37
C THR A 78 10.74 1.99 -1.62
N LEU A 79 9.91 1.38 -0.78
CA LEU A 79 8.46 1.34 -0.93
C LEU A 79 7.81 2.74 -0.83
N PRO A 80 8.12 3.58 0.18
CA PRO A 80 7.60 4.95 0.24
C PRO A 80 8.07 5.79 -0.95
N MET A 81 9.31 5.59 -1.40
CA MET A 81 9.87 6.29 -2.54
C MET A 81 9.10 5.95 -3.82
N LEU A 82 8.88 4.66 -4.11
CA LEU A 82 8.12 4.22 -5.28
C LEU A 82 6.64 4.63 -5.21
N CYS A 83 6.03 4.59 -4.02
CA CYS A 83 4.65 5.07 -3.83
C CYS A 83 4.49 6.57 -4.18
N ASN A 84 5.56 7.36 -4.08
CA ASN A 84 5.56 8.77 -4.50
C ASN A 84 6.02 8.95 -5.95
N TYR A 85 6.94 8.12 -6.43
CA TYR A 85 7.47 8.17 -7.78
C TYR A 85 6.40 7.81 -8.82
N LEU A 86 5.79 6.62 -8.70
CA LEU A 86 4.94 6.07 -9.75
C LEU A 86 3.75 6.96 -10.10
N PRO A 87 2.92 7.44 -9.15
CA PRO A 87 1.78 8.31 -9.52
C PRO A 87 2.21 9.59 -10.23
N ARG A 88 3.34 10.16 -9.81
CA ARG A 88 3.86 11.42 -10.33
C ARG A 88 4.35 11.30 -11.76
N TRP A 89 4.95 10.16 -12.12
CA TRP A 89 5.46 9.92 -13.47
C TRP A 89 4.41 9.33 -14.39
N TRP A 90 3.52 8.49 -13.87
CA TRP A 90 2.34 8.02 -14.60
C TRP A 90 1.50 9.19 -15.16
N GLU A 91 1.26 10.25 -14.37
CA GLU A 91 0.57 11.47 -14.83
C GLU A 91 1.24 12.15 -16.03
N ARG A 92 2.53 11.87 -16.29
CA ARG A 92 3.32 12.39 -17.42
C ARG A 92 3.64 11.32 -18.46
N GLY A 93 3.16 10.09 -18.26
CA GLY A 93 3.42 8.95 -19.13
C GLY A 93 2.53 8.94 -20.36
N LEU A 94 2.81 7.97 -21.24
CA LEU A 94 2.12 7.78 -22.52
C LEU A 94 0.60 7.63 -22.38
N GLU A 95 0.13 7.01 -21.29
CA GLU A 95 -1.31 6.82 -21.06
C GLU A 95 -2.09 8.14 -20.91
N ASN A 96 -1.42 9.21 -20.47
CA ASN A 96 -2.03 10.54 -20.31
C ASN A 96 -1.75 11.48 -21.49
N PHE A 97 -0.66 11.23 -22.24
CA PHE A 97 -0.23 12.04 -23.39
C PHE A 97 0.11 11.15 -24.59
N PRO A 98 -0.87 10.47 -25.21
CA PRO A 98 -0.63 9.55 -26.30
C PRO A 98 -0.03 10.25 -27.54
N GLU A 99 -0.32 11.54 -27.75
CA GLU A 99 0.26 12.33 -28.85
C GLU A 99 1.77 12.56 -28.74
N MET A 100 2.39 12.30 -27.60
CA MET A 100 3.82 12.49 -27.36
C MET A 100 4.64 11.19 -27.56
N GLU A 101 4.06 10.14 -28.15
CA GLU A 101 4.74 8.86 -28.39
C GLU A 101 6.13 9.05 -29.04
N GLY A 102 7.17 8.53 -28.36
CA GLY A 102 8.58 8.71 -28.76
C GLY A 102 9.26 10.00 -28.27
N GLN A 103 8.56 10.85 -27.51
CA GLN A 103 9.07 12.07 -26.87
C GLN A 103 8.75 12.14 -25.37
N ILE A 104 8.36 11.01 -24.77
CA ILE A 104 7.99 10.92 -23.35
C ILE A 104 9.17 10.48 -22.51
N CYS A 105 9.27 11.05 -21.32
CA CYS A 105 10.37 10.83 -20.38
C CYS A 105 10.08 9.74 -19.33
N THR A 106 9.14 8.84 -19.57
CA THR A 106 8.79 7.79 -18.61
C THR A 106 7.99 6.68 -19.28
N ASP A 107 8.34 5.45 -18.94
CA ASP A 107 7.67 4.21 -19.31
C ASP A 107 6.69 3.75 -18.20
N VAL A 108 6.45 4.60 -17.19
CA VAL A 108 5.53 4.26 -16.08
C VAL A 108 4.09 4.15 -16.58
N THR A 109 3.56 2.93 -16.55
CA THR A 109 2.17 2.61 -16.88
C THR A 109 1.32 2.35 -15.63
N SER A 110 0.01 2.25 -15.84
CA SER A 110 -0.94 1.80 -14.81
C SER A 110 -0.62 0.40 -14.27
N GLU A 111 0.08 -0.44 -15.05
CA GLU A 111 0.50 -1.78 -14.63
C GLU A 111 1.50 -1.72 -13.47
N HIS A 112 2.49 -0.83 -13.52
CA HIS A 112 3.46 -0.65 -12.44
C HIS A 112 2.78 -0.22 -11.12
N LEU A 113 1.80 0.68 -11.18
CA LEU A 113 1.04 1.08 -9.98
C LEU A 113 0.28 -0.10 -9.37
N ASN A 114 -0.35 -0.92 -10.22
CA ASN A 114 -1.13 -2.07 -9.77
C ASN A 114 -0.21 -3.18 -9.22
N GLN A 115 0.92 -3.42 -9.86
CA GLN A 115 1.94 -4.36 -9.40
C GLN A 115 2.45 -3.95 -8.00
N LEU A 116 2.84 -2.69 -7.82
CA LEU A 116 3.31 -2.19 -6.52
C LEU A 116 2.24 -2.35 -5.45
N LEU A 117 0.99 -1.96 -5.74
CA LEU A 117 -0.11 -2.12 -4.77
C LEU A 117 -0.37 -3.59 -4.45
N GLY A 118 -0.31 -4.49 -5.43
CA GLY A 118 -0.42 -5.93 -5.23
C GLY A 118 0.65 -6.48 -4.29
N SER A 119 1.91 -6.10 -4.50
CA SER A 119 3.02 -6.46 -3.61
C SER A 119 2.82 -5.92 -2.19
N ILE A 120 2.39 -4.67 -2.04
CA ILE A 120 2.07 -4.08 -0.72
C ILE A 120 0.95 -4.85 -0.03
N MET A 121 -0.12 -5.19 -0.75
CA MET A 121 -1.22 -5.97 -0.21
C MET A 121 -0.77 -7.37 0.23
N LYS A 122 0.08 -8.05 -0.55
CA LYS A 122 0.67 -9.33 -0.17
C LYS A 122 1.53 -9.21 1.09
N ILE A 123 2.37 -8.17 1.19
CA ILE A 123 3.18 -7.90 2.39
C ILE A 123 2.28 -7.73 3.61
N VAL A 124 1.19 -6.96 3.50
CA VAL A 124 0.19 -6.80 4.57
C VAL A 124 -0.41 -8.17 4.95
N VAL A 125 -0.87 -8.95 3.98
CA VAL A 125 -1.47 -10.29 4.19
C VAL A 125 -0.53 -11.25 4.91
N ASN A 126 0.76 -11.22 4.56
CA ASN A 126 1.79 -12.09 5.11
C ASN A 126 2.12 -11.73 6.56
N ASN A 127 1.99 -10.46 6.94
CA ASN A 127 2.33 -9.97 8.28
C ASN A 127 1.12 -9.84 9.22
N LEU A 128 -0.08 -10.23 8.77
CA LEU A 128 -1.28 -10.23 9.62
C LEU A 128 -1.06 -11.14 10.84
N GLY A 129 -1.09 -10.55 12.03
CA GLY A 129 -1.00 -11.27 13.29
C GLY A 129 0.38 -11.50 13.84
N ILE A 130 1.39 -10.92 13.20
CA ILE A 130 2.76 -10.93 13.72
C ILE A 130 2.91 -9.74 14.66
N ASP A 131 3.15 -9.94 15.95
CA ASP A 131 3.13 -8.87 16.96
C ASP A 131 4.17 -7.78 16.67
N GLU A 132 5.34 -8.17 16.16
CA GLU A 132 6.45 -7.28 15.83
C GLU A 132 6.19 -6.39 14.58
N ALA A 133 5.12 -6.63 13.83
CA ALA A 133 4.79 -5.90 12.60
C ALA A 133 4.14 -4.52 12.83
N SER A 134 4.54 -3.78 13.86
CA SER A 134 3.99 -2.45 14.19
C SER A 134 4.15 -1.42 13.05
N TRP A 135 5.19 -1.57 12.23
CA TRP A 135 5.49 -0.75 11.05
C TRP A 135 4.41 -0.81 9.96
N MET A 136 3.56 -1.85 9.94
CA MET A 136 2.55 -2.10 8.91
C MET A 136 1.54 -0.95 8.78
N LYS A 137 1.24 -0.23 9.86
CA LYS A 137 0.36 0.96 9.82
C LYS A 137 0.88 2.04 8.86
N ARG A 138 2.20 2.14 8.69
CA ARG A 138 2.84 3.12 7.78
C ARG A 138 2.61 2.76 6.32
N LEU A 139 2.51 1.47 5.96
CA LEU A 139 2.21 1.04 4.59
C LEU A 139 0.91 1.65 4.10
N ALA A 140 -0.11 1.71 4.96
CA ALA A 140 -1.41 2.28 4.64
C ALA A 140 -1.33 3.76 4.26
N VAL A 141 -0.40 4.50 4.89
CA VAL A 141 -0.13 5.92 4.63
C VAL A 141 0.61 6.09 3.31
N PHE A 142 1.68 5.31 3.10
CA PHE A 142 2.52 5.41 1.91
C PHE A 142 1.74 5.07 0.64
N SER A 143 0.87 4.08 0.69
CA SER A 143 0.14 3.59 -0.48
C SER A 143 -1.12 4.40 -0.82
N GLN A 144 -1.53 5.38 0.00
CA GLN A 144 -2.68 6.24 -0.33
C GLN A 144 -2.65 6.86 -1.75
N PRO A 145 -1.49 7.32 -2.28
CA PRO A 145 -1.42 7.94 -3.62
C PRO A 145 -1.60 6.96 -4.79
N ILE A 146 -1.27 5.68 -4.58
CA ILE A 146 -1.37 4.63 -5.62
C ILE A 146 -2.74 3.96 -5.61
N VAL A 147 -3.39 3.85 -4.44
CA VAL A 147 -4.70 3.18 -4.29
C VAL A 147 -5.79 3.84 -5.13
N SER A 148 -5.73 5.15 -5.34
CA SER A 148 -6.74 5.86 -6.13
C SER A 148 -6.75 5.48 -7.61
N ARG A 149 -5.70 4.81 -8.08
CA ARG A 149 -5.50 4.41 -9.48
C ARG A 149 -5.48 2.89 -9.66
N ALA A 150 -5.88 2.16 -8.62
CA ALA A 150 -5.94 0.71 -8.64
C ALA A 150 -7.05 0.20 -9.57
N LYS A 151 -6.76 -0.83 -10.34
CA LYS A 151 -7.71 -1.51 -11.23
C LYS A 151 -8.80 -2.21 -10.40
N PRO A 152 -10.06 -2.29 -10.92
CA PRO A 152 -11.19 -2.94 -10.24
C PRO A 152 -10.94 -4.39 -9.77
N GLU A 153 -10.05 -5.10 -10.48
CA GLU A 153 -9.66 -6.49 -10.20
C GLU A 153 -8.97 -6.67 -8.85
N MET A 154 -8.35 -5.61 -8.31
CA MET A 154 -7.71 -5.62 -7.00
C MET A 154 -8.68 -5.94 -5.86
N LEU A 155 -9.96 -5.58 -6.03
CA LEU A 155 -11.01 -5.88 -5.04
C LEU A 155 -11.15 -7.39 -4.81
N LYS A 156 -11.28 -8.15 -5.90
CA LYS A 156 -11.51 -9.60 -5.84
C LYS A 156 -10.25 -10.38 -5.53
N SER A 157 -9.11 -9.95 -6.07
CA SER A 157 -7.85 -10.67 -5.94
C SER A 157 -7.13 -10.45 -4.61
N HIS A 158 -7.19 -9.24 -4.04
CA HIS A 158 -6.40 -8.88 -2.85
C HIS A 158 -7.28 -8.43 -1.68
N PHE A 159 -8.18 -7.46 -1.87
CA PHE A 159 -8.93 -6.86 -0.74
C PHE A 159 -9.91 -7.84 -0.09
N ILE A 160 -10.74 -8.55 -0.88
CA ILE A 160 -11.73 -9.51 -0.34
C ILE A 160 -11.03 -10.65 0.42
N PRO A 161 -10.03 -11.37 -0.15
CA PRO A 161 -9.34 -12.43 0.59
C PRO A 161 -8.66 -11.96 1.88
N THR A 162 -8.10 -10.74 1.87
CA THR A 162 -7.48 -10.15 3.07
C THR A 162 -8.53 -9.89 4.15
N MET A 163 -9.70 -9.37 3.77
CA MET A 163 -10.81 -9.11 4.68
C MET A 163 -11.36 -10.40 5.29
N GLU A 164 -11.52 -11.47 4.49
CA GLU A 164 -11.94 -12.78 4.97
C GLU A 164 -10.95 -13.38 5.97
N LYS A 165 -9.64 -13.24 5.71
CA LYS A 165 -8.58 -13.67 6.62
C LYS A 165 -8.65 -12.92 7.96
N LEU A 166 -8.86 -11.60 7.93
CA LEU A 166 -9.06 -10.80 9.14
C LEU A 166 -10.34 -11.16 9.90
N LYS A 167 -11.43 -11.44 9.18
CA LYS A 167 -12.68 -11.93 9.78
C LYS A 167 -12.42 -13.20 10.56
N LYS A 168 -11.83 -14.21 9.91
CA LYS A 168 -11.57 -15.51 10.54
C LYS A 168 -10.73 -15.36 11.81
N ARG A 169 -9.72 -14.49 11.78
CA ARG A 169 -8.88 -14.22 12.95
C ARG A 169 -9.64 -13.52 14.06
N THR A 170 -10.43 -12.50 13.75
CA THR A 170 -11.22 -11.79 14.75
C THR A 170 -12.26 -12.69 15.40
N SER A 171 -12.95 -13.53 14.62
CA SER A 171 -13.89 -14.52 15.16
C SER A 171 -13.21 -15.52 16.11
N LYS A 172 -11.94 -15.86 15.86
CA LYS A 172 -11.15 -16.72 16.75
C LYS A 172 -10.89 -16.03 18.09
N VAL A 173 -10.37 -14.79 18.06
CA VAL A 173 -10.05 -14.01 19.26
C VAL A 173 -11.30 -13.72 20.10
N VAL A 174 -12.43 -13.42 19.46
CA VAL A 174 -13.71 -13.21 20.16
C VAL A 174 -14.21 -14.50 20.81
N ALA A 175 -14.11 -15.64 20.12
CA ALA A 175 -14.49 -16.93 20.70
C ALA A 175 -13.58 -17.32 21.89
N GLU A 176 -12.29 -16.98 21.81
CA GLU A 176 -11.33 -17.18 22.90
C GLU A 176 -11.67 -16.28 24.10
N GLU A 177 -12.10 -15.03 23.88
CA GLU A 177 -12.55 -14.11 24.95
C GLU A 177 -13.82 -14.60 25.63
N ASP A 178 -14.83 -15.01 24.85
CA ASP A 178 -16.07 -15.55 25.39
C ASP A 178 -15.82 -16.85 26.17
N HIS A 179 -14.88 -17.70 25.73
CA HIS A 179 -14.49 -18.91 26.44
C HIS A 179 -13.84 -18.61 27.80
N LEU A 180 -12.85 -17.70 27.83
CA LEU A 180 -12.22 -17.25 29.08
C LEU A 180 -13.25 -16.65 30.04
N ARG A 181 -14.24 -15.91 29.52
CA ARG A 181 -15.33 -15.36 30.32
C ARG A 181 -16.24 -16.44 30.91
N MET A 182 -16.53 -17.52 30.16
CA MET A 182 -17.35 -18.65 30.63
C MET A 182 -16.64 -19.50 31.67
N GLU A 183 -15.31 -19.60 31.63
CA GLU A 183 -14.53 -20.35 32.62
C GLU A 183 -14.45 -19.68 34.01
N GLY A 184 -14.97 -18.46 34.18
CA GLY A 184 -15.04 -17.78 35.48
C GLY A 184 -13.69 -17.44 36.10
N LYS A 185 -12.59 -17.54 35.33
CA LYS A 185 -11.24 -17.15 35.76
C LYS A 185 -11.05 -15.65 35.60
N SER A 186 -11.56 -14.87 36.56
CA SER A 186 -11.20 -13.45 36.66
C SER A 186 -9.90 -13.20 37.44
N GLU A 187 -9.06 -14.21 37.69
CA GLU A 187 -7.89 -14.09 38.58
C GLU A 187 -6.60 -14.69 38.00
N GLY A 188 -6.29 -14.33 36.76
CA GLY A 188 -4.94 -14.42 36.22
C GLY A 188 -4.67 -13.20 35.35
N ASP A 189 -4.04 -12.16 35.90
CA ASP A 189 -3.66 -10.95 35.16
C ASP A 189 -2.86 -11.26 33.87
N GLU A 190 -2.23 -12.44 33.79
CA GLU A 190 -1.47 -12.90 32.62
C GLU A 190 -2.37 -13.33 31.44
N GLU A 191 -3.46 -14.09 31.66
CA GLU A 191 -4.35 -14.55 30.56
C GLU A 191 -5.19 -13.40 29.99
N ASP A 192 -5.71 -12.50 30.83
CA ASP A 192 -6.40 -11.27 30.38
C ASP A 192 -5.42 -10.30 29.69
N GLY A 193 -4.14 -10.32 30.07
CA GLY A 193 -3.07 -9.62 29.35
C GLY A 193 -2.91 -10.14 27.91
N THR A 194 -2.82 -11.46 27.74
CA THR A 194 -2.62 -12.06 26.41
C THR A 194 -3.76 -11.77 25.42
N ILE A 195 -5.02 -11.76 25.88
CA ILE A 195 -6.13 -11.50 24.95
C ILE A 195 -6.21 -10.03 24.54
N ARG A 196 -5.84 -9.11 25.44
CA ARG A 196 -5.73 -7.68 25.13
C ARG A 196 -4.63 -7.42 24.11
N ASP A 197 -3.52 -8.14 24.19
CA ASP A 197 -2.43 -8.05 23.22
C ASP A 197 -2.90 -8.57 21.84
N GLU A 198 -3.63 -9.69 21.78
CA GLU A 198 -4.22 -10.18 20.52
C GLU A 198 -5.20 -9.16 19.92
N PHE A 199 -6.03 -8.50 20.73
CA PHE A 199 -6.89 -7.41 20.28
C PHE A 199 -6.09 -6.22 19.75
N ALA A 200 -4.99 -5.84 20.40
CA ALA A 200 -4.13 -4.74 19.95
C ALA A 200 -3.52 -5.04 18.56
N VAL A 201 -3.15 -6.30 18.32
CA VAL A 201 -2.64 -6.78 17.03
C VAL A 201 -3.75 -6.75 15.97
N LEU A 202 -4.95 -7.21 16.29
CA LEU A 202 -6.11 -7.10 15.40
C LEU A 202 -6.43 -5.64 15.04
N CYS A 203 -6.37 -4.73 16.01
CA CYS A 203 -6.55 -3.30 15.77
C CYS A 203 -5.55 -2.81 14.72
N ARG A 204 -4.26 -3.09 14.93
CA ARG A 204 -3.21 -2.67 14.01
C ARG A 204 -3.44 -3.20 12.61
N ASP A 205 -3.77 -4.47 12.50
CA ASP A 205 -4.02 -5.13 11.22
C ASP A 205 -5.20 -4.48 10.48
N LEU A 206 -6.26 -4.11 11.21
CA LEU A 206 -7.35 -3.31 10.63
C LEU A 206 -6.88 -1.91 10.21
N TYR A 207 -6.10 -1.21 11.03
CA TYR A 207 -5.57 0.11 10.68
C TYR A 207 -4.64 0.08 9.46
N ALA A 208 -4.01 -1.07 9.15
CA ALA A 208 -3.24 -1.24 7.93
C ALA A 208 -4.13 -1.42 6.68
N LEU A 209 -5.26 -2.13 6.79
CA LEU A 209 -6.13 -2.45 5.65
C LEU A 209 -7.22 -1.39 5.38
N TYR A 210 -7.94 -0.95 6.41
CA TYR A 210 -9.14 -0.12 6.25
C TYR A 210 -8.89 1.19 5.50
N PRO A 211 -7.80 1.95 5.77
CA PRO A 211 -7.53 3.18 5.01
C PRO A 211 -7.36 2.93 3.51
N LEU A 212 -6.83 1.76 3.12
CA LEU A 212 -6.67 1.39 1.72
C LEU A 212 -8.01 1.00 1.10
N LEU A 213 -8.80 0.19 1.81
CA LEU A 213 -10.11 -0.21 1.33
C LEU A 213 -11.05 0.99 1.17
N ILE A 214 -11.09 1.89 2.16
CA ILE A 214 -11.93 3.11 2.10
C ILE A 214 -11.54 3.94 0.88
N ARG A 215 -10.25 4.22 0.70
CA ARG A 215 -9.80 5.01 -0.45
C ARG A 215 -10.05 4.30 -1.78
N TYR A 216 -9.89 2.98 -1.84
CA TYR A 216 -10.18 2.22 -3.05
C TYR A 216 -11.66 2.32 -3.43
N VAL A 217 -12.56 2.13 -2.45
CA VAL A 217 -14.01 2.20 -2.66
C VAL A 217 -14.46 3.62 -3.02
N ASP A 218 -13.92 4.64 -2.35
CA ASP A 218 -14.25 6.06 -2.64
C ASP A 218 -13.84 6.49 -4.06
N ASN A 219 -12.79 5.89 -4.64
CA ASN A 219 -12.39 6.20 -6.02
C ASN A 219 -13.18 5.39 -7.06
N ASN A 220 -13.62 4.17 -6.74
CA ASN A 220 -14.42 3.34 -7.63
C ASN A 220 -15.94 3.61 -7.53
N ARG A 221 -16.31 4.57 -6.68
CA ARG A 221 -17.67 4.96 -6.29
C ARG A 221 -18.62 5.26 -7.44
N TYR A 222 -18.10 5.90 -8.48
CA TYR A 222 -18.87 6.35 -9.64
C TYR A 222 -18.99 5.28 -10.75
N ASN A 223 -18.13 4.26 -10.76
CA ASN A 223 -18.03 3.31 -11.86
C ASN A 223 -18.72 1.95 -11.59
N ASN A 224 -19.17 1.70 -10.37
CA ASN A 224 -19.80 0.42 -10.02
C ASN A 224 -20.95 0.62 -9.03
N LEU A 225 -22.19 0.29 -9.44
CA LEU A 225 -23.37 0.30 -8.57
C LEU A 225 -23.20 -0.71 -7.40
N GLN A 226 -22.42 -1.77 -7.60
CA GLN A 226 -22.01 -2.70 -6.55
C GLN A 226 -21.14 -2.01 -5.47
N ALA A 227 -20.31 -1.03 -5.86
CA ALA A 227 -19.51 -0.25 -4.92
C ALA A 227 -20.38 0.71 -4.09
N ALA A 228 -21.47 1.22 -4.66
CA ALA A 228 -22.50 2.03 -3.99
C ALA A 228 -23.19 1.30 -2.83
N GLU A 229 -23.60 0.04 -3.02
CA GLU A 229 -24.17 -0.77 -1.93
C GLU A 229 -23.14 -1.21 -0.88
N ASN A 230 -21.89 -1.47 -1.29
CA ASN A 230 -20.80 -1.82 -0.36
C ASN A 230 -20.43 -0.64 0.55
N MET A 231 -20.57 0.57 0.03
CA MET A 231 -20.27 1.83 0.69
C MET A 231 -21.29 2.22 1.76
N GLU A 232 -22.59 2.06 1.56
CA GLU A 232 -23.56 2.37 2.63
C GLU A 232 -23.30 1.51 3.88
N LYS A 233 -22.81 0.27 3.68
CA LYS A 233 -22.43 -0.65 4.76
C LYS A 233 -21.11 -0.25 5.44
N LEU A 234 -20.09 0.14 4.67
CA LEU A 234 -18.83 0.69 5.22
C LEU A 234 -19.03 2.03 5.95
N TRP A 235 -20.01 2.84 5.55
CA TRP A 235 -20.37 4.09 6.22
C TRP A 235 -21.13 3.84 7.54
N ASN A 236 -22.09 2.90 7.56
CA ASN A 236 -22.74 2.45 8.79
C ASN A 236 -21.73 1.86 9.81
N PHE A 237 -20.68 1.25 9.30
CA PHE A 237 -19.57 0.68 10.06
C PHE A 237 -18.65 1.74 10.72
N LYS A 238 -18.33 2.85 10.03
CA LYS A 238 -17.59 3.99 10.62
C LYS A 238 -18.36 4.65 11.78
N LEU A 239 -19.69 4.65 11.70
CA LEU A 239 -20.58 5.12 12.76
C LEU A 239 -20.55 4.21 14.00
N VAL A 240 -20.39 2.90 13.83
CA VAL A 240 -20.27 1.94 14.96
C VAL A 240 -18.96 2.16 15.74
N ILE A 241 -17.83 2.34 15.05
CA ILE A 241 -16.53 2.66 15.69
C ILE A 241 -16.55 4.03 16.40
N SER A 242 -17.38 4.97 15.92
CA SER A 242 -17.38 6.35 16.41
C SER A 242 -18.32 6.62 17.59
N ARG A 243 -19.11 5.65 18.08
CA ARG A 243 -20.03 5.87 19.21
C ARG A 243 -19.24 6.15 20.51
N PRO A 244 -19.39 7.33 21.16
CA PRO A 244 -18.49 7.75 22.23
C PRO A 244 -18.68 7.07 23.60
N GLY A 245 -19.58 6.09 23.73
CA GLY A 245 -19.96 5.52 25.05
C GLY A 245 -19.28 4.21 25.45
N GLU A 246 -18.60 3.53 24.52
CA GLU A 246 -18.11 2.16 24.73
C GLU A 246 -16.58 2.03 24.62
N LYS A 247 -15.85 3.15 24.61
CA LYS A 247 -14.40 3.19 24.34
C LYS A 247 -13.50 2.55 25.41
N ASN A 248 -14.04 2.25 26.59
CA ASN A 248 -13.28 1.75 27.74
C ASN A 248 -13.70 0.35 28.21
N ASN A 249 -14.58 -0.35 27.47
CA ASN A 249 -14.95 -1.72 27.83
C ASN A 249 -14.34 -2.70 26.80
N PRO A 250 -13.38 -3.56 27.16
CA PRO A 250 -12.87 -4.60 26.26
C PRO A 250 -14.00 -5.46 25.65
N GLN A 251 -15.10 -5.65 26.38
CA GLN A 251 -16.28 -6.42 25.95
C GLN A 251 -17.07 -5.79 24.78
N SER A 252 -16.94 -4.48 24.54
CA SER A 252 -17.57 -3.83 23.38
C SER A 252 -16.68 -3.86 22.16
N PHE A 253 -15.35 -3.83 22.34
CA PHE A 253 -14.41 -3.74 21.23
C PHE A 253 -14.42 -5.02 20.37
N GLY A 254 -14.43 -6.20 21.00
CA GLY A 254 -14.56 -7.48 20.29
C GLY A 254 -15.88 -7.60 19.51
N LYS A 255 -17.01 -7.19 20.09
CA LYS A 255 -18.32 -7.14 19.43
C LYS A 255 -18.40 -6.12 18.30
N VAL A 256 -17.79 -4.95 18.48
CA VAL A 256 -17.65 -3.97 17.42
C VAL A 256 -16.90 -4.64 16.27
N MET A 257 -15.71 -5.19 16.51
CA MET A 257 -14.87 -5.85 15.50
C MET A 257 -15.53 -7.08 14.84
N GLU A 258 -16.36 -7.81 15.57
CA GLU A 258 -17.17 -8.91 15.03
C GLU A 258 -18.29 -8.37 14.11
N MET A 259 -19.05 -7.35 14.54
CA MET A 259 -20.03 -6.67 13.68
C MET A 259 -19.36 -6.08 12.43
N LEU A 260 -18.16 -5.52 12.61
CA LEU A 260 -17.35 -4.98 11.55
C LEU A 260 -17.12 -6.06 10.45
N LEU A 261 -16.67 -7.24 10.85
CA LEU A 261 -16.29 -8.28 9.88
C LEU A 261 -17.47 -9.14 9.41
N TYR A 262 -18.52 -9.29 10.22
CA TYR A 262 -19.76 -9.98 9.84
C TYR A 262 -20.44 -9.29 8.64
N SER A 263 -20.56 -7.96 8.67
CA SER A 263 -21.15 -7.17 7.57
C SER A 263 -20.30 -7.16 6.30
N CYS A 264 -18.99 -7.39 6.38
CA CYS A 264 -18.11 -7.44 5.20
C CYS A 264 -18.18 -8.78 4.44
N VAL A 265 -18.54 -9.89 5.09
CA VAL A 265 -18.47 -11.25 4.51
C VAL A 265 -19.84 -11.87 4.20
N HIS A 266 -20.93 -11.41 4.82
CA HIS A 266 -22.29 -11.89 4.49
C HIS A 266 -22.88 -11.30 3.19
N TYR A 267 -22.04 -10.85 2.26
CA TYR A 267 -22.46 -10.30 0.98
C TYR A 267 -21.78 -11.09 -0.15
N ARG A 268 -22.43 -12.18 -0.56
CA ARG A 268 -22.31 -12.73 -1.93
C ARG A 268 -23.38 -12.09 -2.79
#